data_AF-A0A4Y1ZZV2-F1
#
_entry.id   AF-A0A4Y1ZZV2-F1
#
_cell.length_a   1.000
_cell.length_b   1.000
_cell.length_c   1.000
_cell.angle_alpha   90.00
_cell.angle_beta   90.00
_cell.angle_gamma   90.00
#
_symmetry.space_group_name_H-M   'P 1'
#
loop_
_entity.id
_entity.type
_entity.pdbx_description
1 polymer ?
#
loop_
_entity_poly.entity_id
_entity_poly.type
_entity_poly.pdbx_seq_one_letter_code
_entity_poly.pdbx_strand_id
1 'polypeptide(L)'
;MNLGLKRKFQWPFILASVLKPILTADFLEHYNLFVDVKRKKLLDGTSAVGLKKPISTDESMYVATVQGDSPYVKLVLKFSDITKPSQPKPSVHVRNNN
;
A
#
# COMPACT_ATOMS: atom_id res chain seq x y z
N MET A 1 11.15 -15.10 0.10
CA MET A 1 11.27 -13.80 -0.60
C MET A 1 12.29 -12.93 0.13
N ASN A 2 13.12 -12.18 -0.59
CA ASN A 2 14.03 -11.18 -0.01
C ASN A 2 13.53 -9.79 -0.40
N LEU A 3 13.22 -8.96 0.59
CA LEU A 3 12.70 -7.59 0.41
C LEU A 3 13.75 -6.51 0.73
N GLY A 4 15.01 -6.90 0.94
CA GLY A 4 16.04 -5.97 1.42
C GLY A 4 15.88 -5.58 2.89
N LEU A 5 15.03 -6.29 3.64
CA LEU A 5 14.85 -6.16 5.09
C LEU A 5 15.66 -7.24 5.80
N LYS A 6 16.06 -7.01 7.05
CA LYS A 6 16.95 -7.91 7.83
C LYS A 6 16.26 -9.18 8.36
N ARG A 7 15.25 -9.69 7.65
CA ARG A 7 14.55 -10.93 8.00
C ARG A 7 14.02 -11.65 6.76
N LYS A 8 13.70 -12.94 6.91
CA LYS A 8 13.16 -13.79 5.85
C LYS A 8 11.63 -13.69 5.83
N PHE A 9 11.06 -13.71 4.62
CA PHE A 9 9.61 -13.76 4.39
C PHE A 9 9.27 -15.06 3.65
N GLN A 10 8.47 -15.92 4.28
CA GLN A 10 7.97 -17.17 3.71
C GLN A 10 6.46 -17.04 3.46
N TRP A 11 6.07 -16.91 2.20
CA TRP A 11 4.68 -16.70 1.82
C TRP A 11 4.37 -17.46 0.53
N PRO A 12 3.23 -18.15 0.42
CA PRO A 12 2.81 -18.75 -0.84
C PRO A 12 2.52 -17.64 -1.86
N PHE A 13 3.08 -17.76 -3.07
CA PHE A 13 2.87 -16.78 -4.14
C PHE A 13 2.35 -17.45 -5.41
N ILE A 14 1.61 -16.69 -6.21
CA ILE A 14 1.13 -17.11 -7.52
C ILE A 14 2.16 -16.68 -8.56
N LEU A 15 2.52 -17.59 -9.46
CA LEU A 15 3.33 -17.24 -10.62
C LEU A 15 2.43 -16.58 -11.68
N ALA A 16 2.64 -15.29 -11.91
CA ALA A 16 1.93 -14.53 -12.93
C ALA A 16 2.90 -14.03 -14.00
N SER A 17 2.45 -13.95 -15.26
CA SER A 17 3.22 -13.33 -16.34
C SER A 17 3.14 -11.80 -16.22
N VAL A 18 3.91 -11.26 -15.27
CA VAL A 18 4.01 -9.82 -14.98
C VAL A 18 5.47 -9.39 -14.98
N LEU A 19 5.73 -8.18 -15.47
CA LEU A 19 7.10 -7.63 -15.53
C LEU A 19 7.67 -7.31 -14.15
N LYS A 20 6.81 -7.00 -13.18
CA LYS A 20 7.19 -6.67 -11.81
C LYS A 20 6.33 -7.47 -10.83
N PRO A 21 6.94 -8.02 -9.76
CA PRO A 21 6.18 -8.73 -8.73
C PRO A 21 5.23 -7.77 -8.00
N ILE A 22 4.06 -8.29 -7.60
CA ILE A 22 3.03 -7.52 -6.88
C ILE A 22 2.99 -8.03 -5.44
N LEU A 23 3.09 -7.10 -4.49
CA LEU A 23 2.84 -7.36 -3.07
C LEU A 23 1.44 -6.91 -2.70
N THR A 24 0.72 -7.79 -2.04
CA THR A 24 -0.68 -7.60 -1.64
C THR A 24 -0.78 -7.14 -0.18
N ALA A 25 -1.92 -6.54 0.18
CA ALA A 25 -2.11 -5.94 1.51
C ALA A 25 -2.12 -6.98 2.65
N ASP A 26 -2.64 -8.17 2.40
CA ASP A 26 -2.60 -9.33 3.31
C ASP A 26 -1.17 -9.73 3.68
N PHE A 27 -0.24 -9.73 2.71
CA PHE A 27 1.17 -9.97 2.98
C PHE A 27 1.78 -8.88 3.86
N LEU A 28 1.45 -7.60 3.57
CA LEU A 28 1.94 -6.46 4.35
C LEU A 28 1.44 -6.53 5.80
N GLU A 29 0.16 -6.83 5.99
CA GLU A 29 -0.47 -7.00 7.29
C GLU A 29 0.16 -8.16 8.07
N HIS A 30 0.26 -9.35 7.46
CA HIS A 30 0.81 -10.54 8.11
C HIS A 30 2.21 -10.31 8.68
N TYR A 31 3.04 -9.56 7.95
CA TYR A 31 4.42 -9.28 8.35
C TYR A 31 4.59 -7.97 9.12
N ASN A 32 3.53 -7.20 9.38
CA ASN A 32 3.60 -5.86 9.98
C ASN A 32 4.56 -4.93 9.20
N LEU A 33 4.28 -4.78 7.91
CA LEU A 33 5.04 -3.94 6.98
C LEU A 33 4.21 -2.71 6.57
N PHE A 34 4.87 -1.57 6.43
CA PHE A 34 4.23 -0.31 6.00
C PHE A 34 4.83 0.20 4.70
N VAL A 35 4.00 0.73 3.80
CA VAL A 35 4.46 1.34 2.55
C VAL A 35 4.51 2.86 2.71
N ASP A 36 5.70 3.44 2.61
CA ASP A 36 5.89 4.88 2.45
C ASP A 36 5.87 5.20 0.95
N VAL A 37 4.68 5.52 0.43
CA VAL A 37 4.46 5.84 -0.98
C VAL A 37 5.26 7.07 -1.42
N LYS A 38 5.37 8.08 -0.54
CA LYS A 38 6.07 9.33 -0.85
C LYS A 38 7.55 9.07 -1.08
N ARG A 39 8.16 8.21 -0.26
CA ARG A 39 9.58 7.87 -0.35
C ARG A 39 9.84 6.61 -1.18
N LYS A 40 8.79 5.95 -1.70
CA LYS A 40 8.85 4.67 -2.43
C LYS A 40 9.58 3.58 -1.65
N LYS A 41 9.31 3.50 -0.35
CA LYS A 41 10.04 2.64 0.60
C LYS A 41 9.10 1.70 1.34
N LEU A 42 9.58 0.49 1.61
CA LEU A 42 8.93 -0.48 2.50
C LEU A 42 9.56 -0.38 3.88
N LEU A 43 8.75 -0.16 4.91
CA LEU A 43 9.18 0.00 6.29
C LEU A 43 8.82 -1.24 7.10
N ASP A 44 9.75 -1.69 7.93
CA ASP A 44 9.53 -2.80 8.85
C ASP A 44 8.95 -2.31 10.19
N GLY A 45 7.68 -2.65 10.45
CA GLY A 45 6.99 -2.33 11.70
C GLY A 45 7.50 -3.07 12.93
N THR A 46 8.17 -4.21 12.75
CA THR A 46 8.76 -4.96 13.86
C THR A 46 10.04 -4.32 14.39
N SER A 47 10.68 -3.47 13.57
CA SER A 47 11.91 -2.75 13.95
C SER A 47 11.65 -1.49 14.78
N ALA A 48 10.39 -1.12 15.01
CA ALA A 48 10.00 0.08 15.77
C ALA A 48 10.14 -0.07 17.29
N VAL A 49 10.52 -1.24 17.80
CA VAL A 49 10.81 -1.46 19.22
C VAL A 49 12.20 -0.87 19.54
N GLY A 50 12.26 0.45 19.69
CA GLY A 50 13.40 1.17 20.27
C GLY A 50 14.23 1.99 19.28
N LEU A 51 13.95 3.31 19.20
CA LEU A 51 14.84 4.41 18.80
C LEU A 51 15.61 4.30 17.47
N LYS A 52 15.41 3.26 16.66
CA LYS A 52 16.10 3.04 15.40
C LYS A 52 15.15 3.34 14.25
N LYS A 53 15.66 4.08 13.26
CA LYS A 53 14.94 4.41 12.03
C LYS A 53 14.34 3.12 11.44
N PRO A 54 13.08 3.15 10.95
CA PRO A 54 12.48 1.99 10.30
C PRO A 54 13.44 1.47 9.22
N ILE A 55 13.73 0.16 9.25
CA ILE A 55 14.55 -0.45 8.22
C ILE A 55 13.78 -0.32 6.92
N SER A 56 14.42 0.36 5.97
CA SER A 56 13.88 0.61 4.64
C SER A 56 14.74 -0.11 3.63
N THR A 57 14.10 -0.70 2.64
CA THR A 57 14.78 -1.11 1.41
C THR A 57 15.13 0.10 0.54
N ASP A 58 16.18 0.00 -0.25
CA ASP A 58 16.51 0.95 -1.35
C ASP A 58 15.97 0.46 -2.70
N GLU A 59 15.33 -0.72 -2.74
CA GLU A 59 14.58 -1.17 -3.90
C GLU A 59 13.37 -0.25 -4.13
N SER A 60 13.31 0.34 -5.33
CA SER A 60 12.25 1.27 -5.71
C SER A 60 10.92 0.53 -5.82
N MET A 61 10.05 0.70 -4.81
CA MET A 61 8.68 0.23 -4.93
C MET A 61 7.94 1.04 -6.00
N TYR A 62 7.26 0.34 -6.89
CA TYR A 62 6.38 0.94 -7.88
C TYR A 62 4.93 0.77 -7.43
N VAL A 63 4.17 1.86 -7.50
CA VAL A 63 2.72 1.82 -7.37
C VAL A 63 2.15 1.70 -8.78
N ALA A 64 1.54 0.56 -9.08
CA ALA A 64 0.83 0.34 -10.33
C ALA A 64 -0.57 0.93 -10.23
N THR A 65 -0.88 1.88 -11.11
CA THR A 65 -2.23 2.38 -11.31
C THR A 65 -2.72 1.89 -12.67
N VAL A 66 -4.01 1.62 -12.80
CA VAL A 66 -4.61 1.33 -14.11
C VAL A 66 -4.50 2.60 -14.97
N GLN A 67 -3.71 2.57 -16.04
CA GLN A 67 -3.45 3.71 -16.92
C GLN A 67 -3.60 3.28 -18.40
N GLY A 68 -4.18 4.14 -19.24
CA GLY A 68 -4.34 3.94 -20.69
C GLY A 68 -5.72 3.42 -21.14
N ASP A 69 -5.85 3.03 -22.42
CA ASP A 69 -7.11 2.56 -23.04
C ASP A 69 -7.39 1.06 -22.82
N SER A 70 -6.98 0.54 -21.65
CA SER A 70 -7.27 -0.85 -21.30
C SER A 70 -8.79 -1.07 -21.17
N PRO A 71 -9.32 -2.23 -21.59
CA PRO A 71 -10.74 -2.57 -21.38
C PRO A 71 -11.13 -2.51 -19.89
N TYR A 72 -10.18 -2.72 -18.98
CA TYR A 72 -10.40 -2.60 -17.54
C TYR A 72 -10.55 -1.15 -17.07
N VAL A 73 -9.92 -0.18 -17.75
CA VAL A 73 -10.13 1.25 -17.46
C VAL A 73 -11.57 1.64 -17.79
N LYS A 74 -12.12 1.14 -18.90
CA LYS A 74 -13.55 1.36 -19.25
C LYS A 74 -14.48 0.80 -18.17
N LEU A 75 -14.15 -0.34 -17.57
CA LEU A 75 -14.93 -0.91 -16.46
C LEU A 75 -14.84 -0.07 -15.18
N VAL A 76 -13.64 0.37 -14.79
CA VAL A 76 -13.45 1.23 -13.61
C VAL A 76 -14.18 2.56 -13.79
N LEU A 77 -14.16 3.14 -14.99
CA LEU A 77 -14.91 4.35 -15.31
C LEU A 77 -16.42 4.11 -15.28
N LYS A 78 -16.89 2.99 -15.84
CA LYS A 78 -18.31 2.60 -15.82
C LYS A 78 -18.85 2.46 -14.40
N PHE A 79 -18.02 2.00 -13.45
CA PHE A 79 -18.39 1.80 -12.05
C PHE A 79 -17.57 2.67 -11.10
N SER A 80 -17.43 3.96 -11.43
CA SER A 80 -16.57 4.89 -10.69
C SER A 80 -16.96 5.08 -9.21
N ASP A 81 -18.21 4.78 -8.85
CA ASP A 81 -18.69 4.94 -7.47
C ASP A 81 -18.09 3.90 -6.51
N ILE A 82 -17.54 2.80 -7.02
CA ILE A 82 -16.85 1.78 -6.23
C ILE A 82 -15.44 2.24 -5.82
N THR A 83 -14.81 3.09 -6.64
CA THR A 83 -13.43 3.55 -6.41
C THR A 83 -13.34 4.95 -5.80
N LYS A 84 -14.44 5.70 -5.78
CA LYS A 84 -14.52 7.01 -5.14
C LYS A 84 -14.70 6.84 -3.63
N PRO A 85 -13.82 7.45 -2.79
CA PRO A 85 -14.07 7.48 -1.36
C PRO A 85 -15.37 8.26 -1.09
N SER A 86 -16.28 7.68 -0.31
CA SER A 86 -17.47 8.38 0.15
C SER A 86 -17.04 9.65 0.87
N GLN A 87 -17.60 10.81 0.50
CA GLN A 87 -17.27 12.04 1.20
C GLN A 87 -17.64 11.89 2.68
N PRO A 88 -16.73 12.20 3.63
CA PRO A 88 -17.09 12.26 5.03
C PRO A 88 -18.20 13.31 5.18
N LYS A 89 -19.33 12.91 5.79
CA LYS A 89 -20.41 13.85 6.12
C LYS A 89 -19.81 15.01 6.91
N PRO A 90 -20.10 16.28 6.57
CA PRO A 90 -19.59 17.40 7.34
C PRO A 90 -20.08 17.27 8.79
N SER A 91 -19.14 17.08 9.72
CA SER A 91 -19.42 17.13 11.14
C SER A 91 -19.70 18.58 11.52
N VAL A 92 -20.96 18.86 11.86
CA VAL A 92 -21.34 20.17 12.43
C VAL A 92 -20.64 20.29 13.78
N HIS A 93 -19.55 21.05 13.82
CA HIS A 93 -18.89 21.39 15.07
C HIS A 93 -19.72 22.49 15.74
N VAL A 94 -20.64 22.10 16.63
CA VAL A 94 -21.37 23.03 17.48
C VAL A 94 -20.36 23.61 18.48
N ARG A 95 -19.95 24.86 18.24
CA ARG A 95 -19.09 25.61 19.15
C ARG A 95 -19.97 26.24 20.23
N ASN A 96 -20.03 25.61 21.40
CA ASN A 96 -20.61 26.24 22.59
C ASN A 96 -19.59 27.24 23.15
N ASN A 97 -19.89 28.53 23.05
CA ASN A 97 -19.21 29.58 23.82
C ASN A 97 -19.91 29.70 25.18
N ASN A 98 -19.11 29.62 26.26
CA ASN A 98 -19.49 30.05 27.60
C ASN A 98 -18.82 31.39 27.87
#